data_AF-A0A379FSE3-F1
#
_entry.id   AF-A0A379FSE3-F1
#
_cell.length_a   1.000
_cell.length_b   1.000
_cell.length_c   1.000
_cell.angle_alpha   90.00
_cell.angle_beta   90.00
_cell.angle_gamma   90.00
#
_symmetry.space_group_name_H-M   'P 1'
#
loop_
_entity.id
_entity.type
_entity.pdbx_description
1 polymer ?
#
loop_
_entity_poly.entity_id
_entity_poly.type
_entity_poly.pdbx_seq_one_letter_code
_entity_poly.pdbx_strand_id
1 'polypeptide(L)' 'MLVNLLKGEPLDKGLEHVAAAVYEVMIKTKEMEEYELQLVAAQDKMVNPKHNFCATQLD' A
#
# COMPACT_ATOMS: atom_id res chain seq x y z
N MET A 1 0.47 4.45 6.65
CA MET A 1 1.72 4.79 7.36
C MET A 1 1.45 4.96 8.84
N LEU A 2 0.57 5.89 9.24
CA LEU A 2 0.21 6.09 10.66
C LEU A 2 -0.21 4.79 11.36
N VAL A 3 -1.09 3.99 10.74
CA VAL A 3 -1.54 2.70 11.30
C VAL A 3 -0.37 1.73 11.54
N ASN A 4 0.61 1.67 10.65
CA ASN A 4 1.75 0.76 10.78
C ASN A 4 2.73 1.23 11.85
N LEU A 5 2.96 2.54 11.95
CA LEU A 5 3.73 3.14 13.04
C LEU A 5 3.05 2.92 14.39
N LEU A 6 1.72 3.04 14.46
CA LEU A 6 0.94 2.77 15.67
C LEU A 6 0.95 1.29 16.06
N LYS A 7 1.13 0.38 15.10
CA LYS A 7 1.35 -1.06 15.34
C LYS A 7 2.78 -1.39 15.80
N GLY A 8 3.69 -0.41 15.81
CA GLY A 8 5.09 -0.59 16.18
C GLY A 8 5.95 -1.18 15.05
N GLU A 9 5.51 -1.10 13.79
CA GLU A 9 6.36 -1.51 12.67
C GLU A 9 7.55 -0.55 12.49
N PRO A 10 8.73 -1.08 12.11
CA PRO A 10 9.87 -0.23 11.80
C PRO A 10 9.58 0.63 10.56
N LEU A 11 10.19 1.81 10.51
CA LEU A 11 9.87 2.87 9.54
C LEU A 11 10.00 2.42 8.07
N ASP A 12 11.00 1.60 7.78
CA ASP A 12 11.23 0.96 6.50
C ASP A 12 10.05 0.05 6.12
N LYS A 13 9.66 -0.89 6.99
CA LYS A 13 8.53 -1.81 6.74
C LYS A 13 7.21 -1.07 6.62
N GLY A 14 7.01 -0.05 7.46
CA GLY A 14 5.84 0.80 7.40
C GLY A 14 5.73 1.55 6.07
N LEU A 15 6.86 2.01 5.51
CA LEU A 15 6.91 2.67 4.20
C LEU A 15 6.66 1.68 3.05
N GLU A 16 7.35 0.54 3.07
CA GLU A 16 7.23 -0.53 2.07
C GLU A 16 5.78 -1.01 1.95
N HIS A 17 5.14 -1.30 3.08
CA HIS A 17 3.77 -1.78 3.11
C HIS A 17 2.78 -0.74 2.58
N VAL A 18 2.98 0.54 2.91
CA VAL A 18 2.09 1.62 2.45
C VAL A 18 2.24 1.86 0.95
N ALA A 19 3.47 1.87 0.44
CA ALA A 19 3.72 1.97 -0.99
C ALA A 19 3.02 0.83 -1.74
N ALA A 20 3.15 -0.39 -1.23
CA ALA A 20 2.51 -1.57 -1.78
C ALA A 20 0.97 -1.51 -1.75
N ALA A 21 0.38 -1.18 -0.60
CA ALA A 21 -1.07 -1.10 -0.45
C ALA A 21 -1.70 -0.02 -1.33
N VAL A 22 -1.10 1.18 -1.41
CA VAL A 22 -1.60 2.26 -2.27
C VAL A 22 -1.49 1.87 -3.75
N TYR A 23 -0.40 1.22 -4.14
CA TYR A 23 -0.21 0.76 -5.50
C TYR A 23 -1.28 -0.26 -5.94
N GLU A 24 -1.68 -1.18 -5.06
CA GLU A 24 -2.75 -2.14 -5.34
C GLU A 24 -4.11 -1.45 -5.56
N VAL A 25 -4.42 -0.41 -4.78
CA VAL A 25 -5.63 0.41 -4.98
C VAL A 25 -5.56 1.10 -6.34
N MET A 26 -4.41 1.66 -6.71
CA MET A 26 -4.24 2.33 -8.00
C MET A 26 -4.39 1.38 -9.19
N ILE A 27 -3.78 0.19 -9.12
CA ILE A 27 -3.98 -0.86 -10.13
C ILE A 27 -5.45 -1.21 -10.23
N LYS A 28 -6.11 -1.45 -9.10
CA LYS A 28 -7.51 -1.89 -9.10
C LYS A 28 -8.44 -0.81 -9.66
N THR A 29 -8.16 0.44 -9.37
CA THR A 29 -8.88 1.60 -9.90
C THR A 29 -8.72 1.72 -11.42
N LYS A 30 -7.48 1.56 -11.90
CA LYS A 30 -7.18 1.58 -13.33
C LYS A 30 -7.79 0.40 -14.09
N GLU A 31 -7.76 -0.80 -13.52
CA GLU A 31 -8.37 -2.02 -14.10
C GLU A 31 -9.89 -1.89 -14.25
N MET A 32 -10.53 -1.13 -13.36
CA MET A 32 -11.97 -0.89 -13.41
C MET A 32 -12.35 0.32 -14.26
N GLU A 33 -11.36 1.03 -14.83
CA GLU A 33 -11.54 2.27 -15.60
C GLU A 33 -12.32 3.35 -14.82
N GLU A 34 -12.14 3.36 -13.50
CA GLU A 34 -12.86 4.26 -12.60
C GLU A 34 -12.02 5.51 -12.27
N TYR A 35 -12.70 6.61 -12.01
CA TYR A 35 -12.08 7.83 -11.47
C TYR A 35 -11.89 7.73 -9.95
N GLU A 36 -12.89 7.18 -9.26
CA GLU A 36 -12.88 7.01 -7.81
C GLU A 36 -12.02 5.82 -7.39
N LEU A 37 -11.29 5.99 -6.29
CA LEU A 37 -10.39 4.94 -5.78
C LEU A 37 -11.17 3.72 -5.32
N GLN A 38 -10.75 2.56 -5.82
CA GLN A 38 -11.37 1.28 -5.54
C GLN A 38 -10.88 0.67 -4.23
N LEU A 39 -11.10 1.39 -3.13
CA LEU A 39 -10.63 1.02 -1.79
C LEU A 39 -11.24 -0.29 -1.30
N VAL A 40 -12.56 -0.45 -1.43
CA VAL A 40 -13.26 -1.66 -0.97
C VAL A 40 -12.89 -2.87 -1.84
N ALA A 41 -12.80 -2.69 -3.15
CA ALA A 41 -12.42 -3.77 -4.07
C ALA A 41 -10.94 -4.18 -3.91
N ALA A 42 -10.09 -3.31 -3.35
CA ALA A 42 -8.69 -3.57 -3.07
C ALA A 42 -8.40 -3.89 -1.59
N GLN A 43 -9.41 -3.98 -0.71
CA GLN A 43 -9.22 -4.10 0.74
C GLN A 43 -8.30 -5.27 1.14
N ASP A 44 -8.48 -6.44 0.51
CA ASP A 44 -7.70 -7.63 0.83
C ASP A 44 -6.24 -7.44 0.44
N LYS A 45 -6.02 -6.75 -0.70
CA LYS A 45 -4.69 -6.41 -1.20
C LYS A 45 -4.05 -5.24 -0.47
N MET A 46 -4.83 -4.41 0.24
CA MET A 46 -4.26 -3.40 1.13
C MET A 46 -3.69 -4.03 2.41
N VAL A 47 -4.29 -5.13 2.89
CA VAL A 47 -3.78 -5.87 4.05
C VAL A 47 -2.61 -6.77 3.68
N ASN A 48 -2.72 -7.49 2.55
CA ASN A 48 -1.67 -8.33 2.01
C ASN A 48 -1.41 -7.96 0.53
N PRO A 49 -0.59 -6.92 0.28
CA PRO A 49 -0.27 -6.54 -1.07
C PRO A 49 0.53 -7.62 -1.80
N LYS A 50 0.29 -7.79 -3.10
CA LYS A 50 1.04 -8.74 -3.94
C LYS A 50 2.36 -8.16 -4.40
N HIS A 51 2.40 -6.84 -4.61
CA HIS A 51 3.61 -6.15 -5.04
C HIS A 51 4.48 -5.80 -3.83
N ASN A 52 5.76 -6.14 -3.90
CA ASN A 52 6.74 -5.79 -2.89
C ASN A 52 7.60 -4.64 -3.39
N PHE A 53 7.72 -3.60 -2.57
CA PHE A 53 8.65 -2.51 -2.76
C PHE A 53 9.66 -2.52 -1.62
N CYS A 54 10.93 -2.26 -1.92
CA CYS A 54 11.98 -2.15 -0.92
C CYS A 54 12.32 -0.69 -0.69
N ALA A 55 12.34 -0.26 0.56
CA ALA A 55 12.76 1.09 0.92
C ALA A 55 14.28 1.22 0.86
N THR A 56 14.77 2.32 0.31
CA THR A 56 16.20 2.67 0.33
C THR A 56 16.40 3.81 1.33
N GLN A 57 17.26 3.59 2.32
CA GLN A 57 17.68 4.65 3.23
C GLN A 57 18.57 5.63 2.46
N LEU A 58 18.26 6.93 2.57
CA LEU A 58 19.07 8.00 2.01
C LEU A 58 19.91 8.62 3.13
N ASP A 59 21.19 8.83 2.85
CA ASP A 59 22.18 9.46 3.76
C ASP A 59 22.07 11.00 3.75
#